data_AF-A0A8T8HVG6-F1
#
_entry.id   AF-A0A8T8HVG6-F1
#
_cell.length_a   1.000
_cell.length_b   1.000
_cell.length_c   1.000
_cell.angle_alpha   90.00
_cell.angle_beta   90.00
_cell.angle_gamma   90.00
#
_symmetry.space_group_name_H-M   'P 1'
#
loop_
_entity.id
_entity.type
_entity.pdbx_description
1 polymer ?
#
loop_
_entity_poly.entity_id
_entity_poly.type
_entity_poly.pdbx_seq_one_letter_code
_entity_poly.pdbx_strand_id
1 'polypeptide(L)'
;VRNCGQEVTYDGAPSKVVTNDTGITEMMFALGLADRMAGYVIAGDNKGTDVSTSPWKADFERLPKLAEKINKEVVQGAGADMVFAGWGYGFSESTGFTPDVLEEQGIATYLLTETCRNGVGKQRGVMPPLEALYTDLRNLGAIFGVSARAEELIAGYQRQVAGAEELVRG
;
A
#
# COMPACT_ATOMS: atom_id res chain seq x y z
N VAL A 1 5.47 14.03 -1.80
CA VAL A 1 5.45 13.07 -2.95
C VAL A 1 4.21 13.31 -3.78
N ARG A 2 4.12 12.79 -5.01
CA ARG A 2 2.89 12.87 -5.82
C ARG A 2 2.12 11.55 -5.75
N ASN A 3 0.90 11.57 -5.25
CA ASN A 3 0.03 10.39 -5.14
C ASN A 3 -1.33 10.67 -5.80
N CYS A 4 -1.72 9.82 -6.76
CA CYS A 4 -2.94 9.98 -7.56
C CYS A 4 -3.19 11.38 -8.16
N GLY A 5 -2.11 12.04 -8.61
CA GLY A 5 -2.17 13.36 -9.24
C GLY A 5 -2.08 14.53 -8.26
N GLN A 6 -2.24 14.29 -6.96
CA GLN A 6 -2.14 15.28 -5.89
C GLN A 6 -0.72 15.35 -5.31
N GLU A 7 -0.29 16.54 -4.89
CA GLU A 7 0.92 16.70 -4.09
C GLU A 7 0.60 16.49 -2.61
N VAL A 8 1.23 15.49 -2.00
CA VAL A 8 0.99 15.10 -0.61
C VAL A 8 2.27 15.29 0.19
N THR A 9 2.16 15.96 1.33
CA THR A 9 3.27 16.23 2.25
C THR A 9 3.06 15.44 3.53
N TYR A 10 4.16 14.94 4.10
CA TYR A 10 4.17 14.24 5.37
C TYR A 10 5.15 14.97 6.29
N ASP A 11 4.71 15.34 7.49
CA ASP A 11 5.53 16.10 8.46
C ASP A 11 6.69 15.28 9.05
N GLY A 12 6.66 13.97 8.83
CA GLY A 12 7.70 13.02 9.17
C GLY A 12 7.34 11.63 8.65
N ALA A 13 8.26 10.68 8.79
CA ALA A 13 7.99 9.28 8.46
C ALA A 13 6.91 8.72 9.42
N PRO A 14 5.76 8.24 8.90
CA PRO A 14 4.71 7.65 9.73
C PRO A 14 5.23 6.46 10.56
N SER A 15 4.62 6.21 11.70
CA SER A 15 5.08 5.26 12.71
C SER A 15 4.05 4.20 13.09
N LYS A 16 2.77 4.42 12.72
CA LYS A 16 1.63 3.55 13.01
C LYS A 16 0.77 3.42 11.76
N VAL A 17 1.33 2.80 10.74
CA VAL A 17 0.64 2.59 9.46
C VAL A 17 -0.35 1.43 9.59
N VAL A 18 -1.58 1.64 9.14
CA VAL A 18 -2.54 0.55 8.89
C VAL A 18 -2.62 0.30 7.39
N THR A 19 -2.34 -0.94 6.97
CA THR A 19 -2.48 -1.36 5.58
C THR A 19 -3.78 -2.11 5.34
N ASN A 20 -4.29 -1.99 4.12
CA ASN A 20 -5.40 -2.78 3.62
C ASN A 20 -4.89 -3.64 2.46
N ASP A 21 -5.24 -4.93 2.41
CA ASP A 21 -4.82 -5.88 1.36
C ASP A 21 -3.42 -6.51 1.56
N THR A 22 -3.27 -7.76 1.08
CA THR A 22 -2.00 -8.51 1.14
C THR A 22 -0.90 -7.81 0.37
N GLY A 23 -1.11 -7.44 -0.90
CA GLY A 23 -0.04 -6.89 -1.73
C GLY A 23 0.45 -5.54 -1.23
N ILE A 24 -0.47 -4.69 -0.75
CA ILE A 24 -0.16 -3.42 -0.09
C ILE A 24 0.66 -3.64 1.19
N THR A 25 0.29 -4.63 2.01
CA THR A 25 1.04 -4.97 3.22
C THR A 25 2.44 -5.49 2.87
N GLU A 26 2.56 -6.33 1.84
CA GLU A 26 3.84 -6.87 1.38
C GLU A 26 4.77 -5.79 0.81
N MET A 27 4.26 -4.70 0.24
CA MET A 27 5.10 -3.55 -0.14
C MET A 27 5.81 -2.94 1.07
N MET A 28 5.11 -2.82 2.21
CA MET A 28 5.72 -2.34 3.45
C MET A 28 6.82 -3.29 3.93
N PHE A 29 6.57 -4.59 3.87
CA PHE A 29 7.57 -5.61 4.26
C PHE A 29 8.77 -5.65 3.32
N ALA A 30 8.52 -5.58 2.01
CA ALA A 30 9.57 -5.50 1.00
C ALA A 30 10.49 -4.30 1.28
N LEU A 31 9.95 -3.17 1.72
CA LEU A 31 10.70 -1.97 2.11
C LEU A 31 11.29 -2.02 3.53
N GLY A 32 11.10 -3.10 4.29
CA GLY A 32 11.62 -3.25 5.64
C GLY A 32 10.90 -2.38 6.67
N LEU A 33 9.62 -2.08 6.43
CA LEU A 33 8.83 -1.12 7.20
C LEU A 33 7.87 -1.77 8.21
N ALA A 34 8.04 -3.06 8.53
CA ALA A 34 7.17 -3.75 9.48
C ALA A 34 7.08 -3.02 10.84
N ASP A 35 8.20 -2.46 11.33
CA ASP A 35 8.24 -1.72 12.61
C ASP A 35 7.56 -0.33 12.54
N ARG A 36 7.11 0.09 11.35
CA ARG A 36 6.32 1.32 11.15
C ARG A 36 4.82 1.04 11.08
N MET A 37 4.40 -0.21 11.25
CA MET A 37 3.01 -0.62 11.09
C MET A 37 2.34 -0.83 12.44
N ALA A 38 1.10 -0.36 12.55
CA ALA A 38 0.22 -0.69 13.67
C ALA A 38 -0.51 -2.03 13.45
N GLY A 39 -0.64 -2.46 12.20
CA GLY A 39 -1.27 -3.72 11.82
C GLY A 39 -1.82 -3.67 10.39
N TYR A 40 -2.53 -4.73 10.01
CA TYR A 40 -3.07 -4.86 8.66
C TYR A 40 -4.52 -5.35 8.67
N VAL A 41 -5.24 -5.05 7.60
CA VAL A 41 -6.63 -5.45 7.38
C VAL A 41 -6.74 -6.18 6.04
N ILE A 42 -7.13 -7.45 6.10
CA ILE A 42 -7.22 -8.33 4.94
C ILE A 42 -8.55 -9.08 5.03
N ALA A 43 -9.35 -9.00 3.96
CA ALA A 43 -10.67 -9.61 3.92
C ALA A 43 -10.62 -11.13 3.73
N GLY A 44 -11.28 -11.86 4.63
CA GLY A 44 -11.63 -13.27 4.53
C GLY A 44 -10.49 -14.25 4.83
N ASP A 45 -10.88 -15.51 5.03
CA ASP A 45 -9.98 -16.62 5.37
C ASP A 45 -9.17 -17.12 4.16
N ASN A 46 -9.63 -16.86 2.92
CA ASN A 46 -9.00 -17.34 1.69
C ASN A 46 -7.75 -16.55 1.28
N LYS A 47 -7.40 -15.47 1.99
CA LYS A 47 -6.06 -14.86 1.93
C LYS A 47 -5.08 -15.46 2.94
N GLY A 48 -5.54 -16.40 3.77
CA GLY A 48 -4.65 -17.23 4.60
C GLY A 48 -3.65 -18.03 3.75
N THR A 49 -4.04 -18.47 2.56
CA THR A 49 -3.13 -19.11 1.59
C THR A 49 -2.05 -18.12 1.11
N ASP A 50 -2.45 -16.88 0.78
CA ASP A 50 -1.50 -15.84 0.34
C ASP A 50 -0.47 -15.54 1.43
N VAL A 51 -0.91 -15.37 2.69
CA VAL A 51 0.01 -15.09 3.80
C VAL A 51 0.88 -16.31 4.15
N SER A 52 0.33 -17.51 4.12
CA SER A 52 1.05 -18.73 4.51
C SER A 52 2.19 -19.11 3.54
N THR A 53 2.09 -18.67 2.29
CA THR A 53 3.09 -18.90 1.23
C THR A 53 3.92 -17.65 0.92
N SER A 54 3.56 -16.51 1.50
CA SER A 54 4.29 -15.26 1.38
C SER A 54 5.73 -15.40 1.89
N PRO A 55 6.73 -14.81 1.20
CA PRO A 55 8.09 -14.73 1.73
C PRO A 55 8.17 -13.85 3.00
N TRP A 56 7.11 -13.10 3.33
CA TRP A 56 6.99 -12.25 4.51
C TRP A 56 6.08 -12.82 5.60
N LYS A 57 5.82 -14.13 5.59
CA LYS A 57 4.99 -14.80 6.61
C LYS A 57 5.38 -14.41 8.06
N ALA A 58 6.68 -14.33 8.35
CA ALA A 58 7.16 -13.97 9.68
C ALA A 58 6.78 -12.52 10.08
N ASP A 59 6.77 -11.58 9.14
CA ASP A 59 6.35 -10.21 9.40
C ASP A 59 4.83 -10.10 9.58
N PHE A 60 4.05 -10.88 8.82
CA PHE A 60 2.62 -11.04 9.06
C PHE A 60 2.34 -11.60 10.47
N GLU A 61 3.07 -12.62 10.92
CA GLU A 61 2.90 -13.20 12.26
C GLU A 61 3.27 -12.24 13.41
N ARG A 62 4.16 -11.28 13.15
CA ARG A 62 4.58 -10.25 14.13
C ARG A 62 3.56 -9.13 14.30
N LEU A 63 2.74 -8.86 13.29
CA LEU A 63 1.78 -7.75 13.29
C LEU A 63 0.35 -8.24 13.52
N PRO A 64 -0.50 -7.46 14.19
CA PRO A 64 -1.89 -7.86 14.39
C PRO A 64 -2.69 -7.72 13.09
N LYS A 65 -3.45 -8.77 12.74
CA LYS A 65 -4.62 -8.63 11.85
C LYS A 65 -5.71 -7.87 12.61
N LEU A 66 -5.95 -6.62 12.23
CA LEU A 66 -6.81 -5.71 12.99
C LEU A 66 -8.30 -6.00 12.79
N ALA A 67 -8.68 -6.39 11.57
CA ALA A 67 -10.06 -6.68 11.19
C ALA A 67 -10.13 -7.44 9.86
N GLU A 68 -11.33 -7.92 9.50
CA GLU A 68 -11.65 -8.39 8.14
C GLU A 68 -11.95 -7.25 7.17
N LYS A 69 -12.44 -6.11 7.68
CA LYS A 69 -12.83 -4.96 6.87
C LYS A 69 -12.32 -3.67 7.51
N ILE A 70 -11.71 -2.83 6.68
CA ILE A 70 -11.14 -1.56 7.16
C ILE A 70 -12.27 -0.54 7.33
N ASN A 71 -12.22 0.20 8.44
CA ASN A 71 -13.15 1.29 8.74
C ASN A 71 -12.48 2.27 9.72
N LYS A 72 -13.18 3.36 10.05
CA LYS A 72 -12.67 4.43 10.94
C LYS A 72 -12.34 3.93 12.34
N GLU A 73 -13.21 3.11 12.92
CA GLU A 73 -13.03 2.60 14.29
C GLU A 73 -11.79 1.72 14.40
N VAL A 74 -11.52 0.88 13.38
CA VAL A 74 -10.33 0.04 13.32
C VAL A 74 -9.05 0.87 13.27
N VAL A 75 -8.99 1.90 12.41
CA VAL A 75 -7.77 2.71 12.28
C VAL A 75 -7.56 3.62 13.50
N GLN A 76 -8.63 4.17 14.07
CA GLN A 76 -8.55 4.96 15.30
C GLN A 76 -8.18 4.11 16.52
N GLY A 77 -8.76 2.91 16.64
CA GLY A 77 -8.44 1.96 17.71
C GLY A 77 -6.98 1.47 17.66
N ALA A 78 -6.41 1.36 16.47
CA ALA A 78 -4.98 1.07 16.29
C ALA A 78 -4.08 2.31 16.54
N GLY A 79 -4.67 3.49 16.73
CA GLY A 79 -3.94 4.76 16.87
C GLY A 79 -3.13 5.11 15.63
N ALA A 80 -3.67 4.79 14.44
CA ALA A 80 -2.96 4.95 13.18
C ALA A 80 -2.61 6.42 12.92
N ASP A 81 -1.39 6.68 12.44
CA ASP A 81 -0.97 7.99 11.93
C ASP A 81 -0.96 8.04 10.39
N MET A 82 -1.09 6.87 9.75
CA MET A 82 -1.24 6.74 8.31
C MET A 82 -2.07 5.53 7.91
N VAL A 83 -2.86 5.65 6.85
CA VAL A 83 -3.53 4.52 6.17
C VAL A 83 -2.98 4.35 4.76
N PHE A 84 -2.52 3.14 4.44
CA PHE A 84 -2.17 2.74 3.08
C PHE A 84 -3.21 1.74 2.56
N ALA A 85 -4.00 2.15 1.58
CA ALA A 85 -5.11 1.36 1.07
C ALA A 85 -5.34 1.59 -0.44
N GLY A 86 -6.06 0.67 -1.08
CA GLY A 86 -6.53 0.84 -2.45
C GLY A 86 -7.97 1.35 -2.53
N TRP A 87 -8.34 1.96 -3.65
CA TRP A 87 -9.69 2.46 -3.87
C TRP A 87 -10.69 1.34 -4.17
N GLY A 88 -11.86 1.40 -3.56
CA GLY A 88 -13.01 0.51 -3.72
C GLY A 88 -12.97 -0.82 -2.98
N TYR A 89 -11.81 -1.23 -2.45
CA TYR A 89 -11.68 -2.37 -1.54
C TYR A 89 -11.05 -1.98 -0.18
N GLY A 90 -10.45 -0.79 -0.09
CA GLY A 90 -10.12 -0.11 1.16
C GLY A 90 -10.87 1.22 1.23
N PHE A 91 -10.32 2.26 0.62
CA PHE A 91 -10.98 3.57 0.54
C PHE A 91 -12.26 3.51 -0.29
N SER A 92 -13.34 4.12 0.19
CA SER A 92 -14.61 4.18 -0.55
C SER A 92 -15.52 5.31 -0.08
N GLU A 93 -16.10 6.00 -1.06
CA GLU A 93 -17.20 6.96 -0.86
C GLU A 93 -18.41 6.31 -0.19
N SER A 94 -18.77 5.09 -0.61
CA SER A 94 -19.99 4.43 -0.15
C SER A 94 -19.96 4.09 1.35
N THR A 95 -18.77 3.95 1.92
CA THR A 95 -18.57 3.70 3.34
C THR A 95 -18.15 4.95 4.10
N GLY A 96 -17.99 6.10 3.42
CA GLY A 96 -17.47 7.33 4.01
C GLY A 96 -16.06 7.18 4.59
N PHE A 97 -15.28 6.21 4.08
CA PHE A 97 -13.90 5.94 4.48
C PHE A 97 -12.99 6.38 3.34
N THR A 98 -12.76 7.69 3.24
CA THR A 98 -12.02 8.33 2.16
C THR A 98 -10.76 9.01 2.71
N PRO A 99 -9.75 9.28 1.86
CA PRO A 99 -8.59 10.08 2.20
C PRO A 99 -8.94 11.39 2.90
N ASP A 100 -9.78 12.23 2.29
CA ASP A 100 -10.15 13.55 2.80
C ASP A 100 -10.71 13.50 4.23
N VAL A 101 -11.56 12.50 4.51
CA VAL A 101 -12.18 12.33 5.83
C VAL A 101 -11.19 11.86 6.90
N LEU A 102 -10.15 11.12 6.51
CA LEU A 102 -9.07 10.71 7.43
C LEU A 102 -8.09 11.86 7.67
N GLU A 103 -7.82 12.67 6.65
CA GLU A 103 -6.98 13.87 6.77
C GLU A 103 -7.59 14.90 7.72
N GLU A 104 -8.92 15.11 7.68
CA GLU A 104 -9.64 15.92 8.68
C GLU A 104 -9.47 15.41 10.12
N GLN A 105 -9.15 14.13 10.29
CA GLN A 105 -8.89 13.49 11.58
C GLN A 105 -7.40 13.44 11.94
N GLY A 106 -6.53 14.07 11.13
CA GLY A 106 -5.09 14.07 11.33
C GLY A 106 -4.41 12.73 10.99
N ILE A 107 -5.06 11.86 10.22
CA ILE A 107 -4.52 10.58 9.77
C ILE A 107 -4.10 10.74 8.31
N ALA A 108 -2.79 10.65 8.04
CA ALA A 108 -2.28 10.74 6.68
C ALA A 108 -2.76 9.55 5.83
N THR A 109 -2.77 9.69 4.51
CA THR A 109 -3.11 8.58 3.63
C THR A 109 -2.11 8.39 2.51
N TYR A 110 -2.05 7.17 1.99
CA TYR A 110 -1.45 6.88 0.70
C TYR A 110 -2.37 5.92 -0.06
N LEU A 111 -2.77 6.32 -1.25
CA LEU A 111 -3.66 5.55 -2.11
C LEU A 111 -2.84 4.76 -3.12
N LEU A 112 -3.04 3.43 -3.18
CA LEU A 112 -2.32 2.57 -4.12
C LEU A 112 -2.49 3.04 -5.57
N THR A 113 -1.37 3.26 -6.28
CA THR A 113 -1.38 3.99 -7.55
C THR A 113 -2.18 3.30 -8.65
N GLU A 114 -2.17 1.96 -8.69
CA GLU A 114 -2.96 1.20 -9.68
C GLU A 114 -4.48 1.41 -9.52
N THR A 115 -4.91 1.81 -8.33
CA THR A 115 -6.33 2.05 -8.01
C THR A 115 -6.73 3.51 -8.07
N CYS A 116 -5.79 4.43 -8.38
CA CYS A 116 -6.10 5.84 -8.57
C CYS A 116 -7.26 5.99 -9.55
N ARG A 117 -8.23 6.83 -9.20
CA ARG A 117 -9.32 7.18 -10.10
C ARG A 117 -8.76 8.07 -11.21
N ASN A 118 -9.09 7.76 -12.46
CA ASN A 118 -8.64 8.54 -13.61
C ASN A 118 -9.66 9.61 -14.07
N GLY A 119 -10.76 9.79 -13.33
CA GLY A 119 -11.83 10.72 -13.65
C GLY A 119 -12.79 10.26 -14.77
N VAL A 120 -12.55 9.09 -15.38
CA VAL A 120 -13.38 8.54 -16.46
C VAL A 120 -14.27 7.42 -15.93
N GLY A 121 -15.50 7.79 -15.56
CA GLY A 121 -16.51 6.83 -15.07
C GLY A 121 -16.01 6.04 -13.85
N LYS A 122 -16.01 4.70 -13.96
CA LYS A 122 -15.52 3.78 -12.91
C LYS A 122 -14.10 3.25 -13.16
N GLN A 123 -13.41 3.75 -14.19
CA GLN A 123 -12.07 3.28 -14.53
C GLN A 123 -11.04 3.69 -13.47
N ARG A 124 -10.01 2.86 -13.34
CA ARG A 124 -8.89 3.03 -12.40
C ARG A 124 -7.58 2.89 -13.16
N GLY A 125 -6.52 3.37 -12.53
CA GLY A 125 -5.18 3.38 -13.10
C GLY A 125 -4.97 4.66 -13.89
N VAL A 126 -3.92 5.38 -13.49
CA VAL A 126 -3.45 6.60 -14.17
C VAL A 126 -2.14 6.35 -14.93
N MET A 127 -1.62 5.11 -14.87
CA MET A 127 -0.40 4.65 -15.52
C MET A 127 -0.40 3.11 -15.64
N PRO A 128 0.51 2.50 -16.43
CA PRO A 128 0.63 1.05 -16.54
C PRO A 128 0.87 0.36 -15.18
N PRO A 129 0.39 -0.87 -14.95
CA PRO A 129 0.47 -1.52 -13.63
C PRO A 129 1.89 -1.66 -13.05
N LEU A 130 2.88 -2.04 -13.87
CA LEU A 130 4.26 -2.14 -13.41
C LEU A 130 4.85 -0.77 -13.03
N GLU A 131 4.54 0.26 -13.82
CA GLU A 131 4.95 1.64 -13.51
C GLU A 131 4.26 2.17 -12.25
N ALA A 132 3.00 1.77 -12.00
CA ALA A 132 2.29 2.07 -10.77
C ALA A 132 2.99 1.45 -9.56
N LEU A 133 3.37 0.17 -9.63
CA LEU A 133 4.15 -0.51 -8.60
C LEU A 133 5.48 0.21 -8.31
N TYR A 134 6.25 0.55 -9.35
CA TYR A 134 7.52 1.25 -9.17
C TYR A 134 7.33 2.65 -8.56
N THR A 135 6.26 3.34 -8.95
CA THR A 135 5.88 4.63 -8.37
C THR A 135 5.53 4.50 -6.90
N ASP A 136 4.76 3.47 -6.53
CA ASP A 136 4.39 3.20 -5.14
C ASP A 136 5.61 2.92 -4.27
N LEU A 137 6.51 2.03 -4.71
CA LEU A 137 7.75 1.74 -4.00
C LEU A 137 8.63 2.98 -3.83
N ARG A 138 8.77 3.79 -4.87
CA ARG A 138 9.60 5.01 -4.84
C ARG A 138 9.01 6.06 -3.91
N ASN A 139 7.70 6.28 -3.95
CA ASN A 139 7.00 7.21 -3.07
C ASN A 139 7.10 6.76 -1.61
N LEU A 140 6.82 5.49 -1.31
CA LEU A 140 6.96 4.94 0.04
C LEU A 140 8.42 5.03 0.51
N GLY A 141 9.38 4.72 -0.37
CA GLY A 141 10.80 4.91 -0.10
C GLY A 141 11.15 6.33 0.33
N ALA A 142 10.59 7.34 -0.36
CA ALA A 142 10.77 8.74 0.02
C ALA A 142 10.06 9.12 1.33
N ILE A 143 8.82 8.66 1.54
CA ILE A 143 8.03 8.94 2.76
C ILE A 143 8.75 8.39 4.01
N PHE A 144 9.26 7.18 3.94
CA PHE A 144 9.86 6.49 5.10
C PHE A 144 11.39 6.63 5.19
N GLY A 145 12.02 7.35 4.26
CA GLY A 145 13.48 7.57 4.25
C GLY A 145 14.28 6.31 3.88
N VAL A 146 13.71 5.40 3.09
CA VAL A 146 14.32 4.13 2.64
C VAL A 146 14.50 4.08 1.12
N SER A 147 14.70 5.23 0.46
CA SER A 147 14.79 5.34 -1.00
C SER A 147 15.82 4.41 -1.64
N ALA A 148 16.99 4.19 -1.00
CA ALA A 148 18.00 3.27 -1.53
C ALA A 148 17.47 1.83 -1.67
N ARG A 149 16.73 1.36 -0.66
CA ARG A 149 16.09 0.04 -0.68
C ARG A 149 14.97 -0.02 -1.72
N ALA A 150 14.18 1.04 -1.86
CA ALA A 150 13.15 1.12 -2.87
C ALA A 150 13.72 1.00 -4.29
N GLU A 151 14.78 1.75 -4.62
CA GLU A 151 15.41 1.66 -5.94
C GLU A 151 16.06 0.30 -6.21
N GLU A 152 16.64 -0.35 -5.18
CA GLU A 152 17.17 -1.71 -5.32
C GLU A 152 16.07 -2.72 -5.67
N LEU A 153 14.92 -2.66 -5.00
CA LEU A 153 13.76 -3.51 -5.30
C LEU A 153 13.23 -3.26 -6.71
N ILE A 154 13.07 -1.99 -7.09
CA ILE A 154 12.59 -1.60 -8.43
C ILE A 154 13.53 -2.15 -9.50
N ALA A 155 14.84 -1.98 -9.35
CA ALA A 155 15.82 -2.50 -10.29
C ALA A 155 15.77 -4.04 -10.38
N GLY A 156 15.52 -4.72 -9.26
CA GLY A 156 15.28 -6.16 -9.20
C GLY A 156 14.07 -6.60 -10.04
N TYR A 157 12.92 -5.96 -9.82
CA TYR A 157 11.70 -6.25 -10.58
C TYR A 157 11.84 -5.93 -12.06
N GLN A 158 12.48 -4.83 -12.43
CA GLN A 158 12.73 -4.48 -13.83
C GLN A 158 13.58 -5.55 -14.54
N ARG A 159 14.61 -6.10 -13.88
CA ARG A 159 15.40 -7.21 -14.43
C ARG A 159 14.57 -8.47 -14.63
N GLN A 160 13.70 -8.81 -13.68
CA GLN A 160 12.82 -9.97 -13.79
C GLN A 160 11.83 -9.83 -14.94
N VAL A 161 11.21 -8.66 -15.09
CA VAL A 161 10.28 -8.36 -16.18
C VAL A 161 10.99 -8.45 -17.53
N ALA A 162 12.16 -7.83 -17.67
CA ALA A 162 12.94 -7.88 -18.91
C ALA A 162 13.29 -9.33 -19.30
N GLY A 163 13.75 -10.14 -18.34
CA GLY A 163 14.03 -11.56 -18.58
C GLY A 163 12.80 -12.37 -19.01
N ALA A 164 11.63 -12.07 -18.44
CA ALA A 164 10.38 -12.71 -18.84
C ALA A 164 9.95 -12.28 -20.26
N GLU A 165 10.10 -11.01 -20.63
CA GLU A 165 9.78 -10.51 -21.97
C GLU A 165 10.66 -11.14 -23.05
N GLU A 166 11.94 -11.38 -22.77
CA GLU A 166 12.85 -12.09 -23.67
C GLU A 166 12.43 -13.54 -23.90
N LEU A 167 12.02 -14.26 -22.85
CA LEU A 167 11.54 -15.64 -22.94
C LEU A 167 10.24 -15.79 -23.73
N VAL A 168 9.37 -14.78 -23.70
CA VAL A 168 8.08 -14.81 -24.43
C VAL A 168 8.25 -14.46 -25.91
N ARG A 169 9.31 -13.73 -26.27
CA ARG A 169 9.61 -13.35 -27.67
C ARG A 169 10.44 -14.40 -28.42
N GLY A 170 11.12 -15.30 -27.72
CA GLY A 170 11.87 -16.44 -28.28
C GLY A 170 10.99 -17.65 -28.51
#